data_AF-A0A1A0VD06-F1
#
_entry.id   AF-A0A1A0VD06-F1
#
_cell.length_a   1.000
_cell.length_b   1.000
_cell.length_c   1.000
_cell.angle_alpha   90.00
_cell.angle_beta   90.00
_cell.angle_gamma   90.00
#
_symmetry.space_group_name_H-M   'P 1'
#
loop_
_entity.id
_entity.type
_entity.pdbx_description
1 polymer ?
#
loop_
_entity_poly.entity_id
_entity_poly.type
_entity_poly.pdbx_seq_one_letter_code
_entity_poly.pdbx_strand_id
1 'polypeptide(L)'
;MTASNTLSTDFDLMRSVAGTTDARNEEIRAMLQTFVGRMNGVPPSAWGGLAAARFKDVMDRWNAESLRLYHALNTIADTIRHNAATLQEAGQNHAHHIAAAGGNL
;
A
#
# COMPACT_ATOMS: atom_id res chain seq x y z
N MET A 1 10.62 -27.26 15.99
CA MET A 1 10.15 -25.99 16.58
C MET A 1 10.76 -24.75 15.92
N THR A 2 12.01 -24.76 15.47
CA THR A 2 12.67 -23.60 14.85
C THR A 2 12.04 -23.13 13.52
N ALA A 3 11.71 -24.05 12.59
CA ALA A 3 11.14 -23.70 11.28
C ALA A 3 9.76 -23.01 11.36
N SER A 4 8.87 -23.46 12.26
CA SER A 4 7.57 -22.82 12.49
C SER A 4 7.72 -21.40 13.06
N ASN A 5 8.75 -21.17 13.88
CA ASN A 5 9.04 -19.85 14.45
C ASN A 5 9.58 -18.87 13.39
N THR A 6 10.39 -19.36 12.45
CA THR A 6 10.83 -18.59 11.28
C THR A 6 9.66 -18.17 10.39
N LEU A 7 8.75 -19.10 10.04
CA LEU A 7 7.58 -18.78 9.22
C LEU A 7 6.65 -17.75 9.86
N SER A 8 6.41 -17.85 11.17
CA SER A 8 5.64 -16.85 11.90
C SER A 8 6.29 -15.47 11.81
N THR A 9 7.62 -15.41 11.95
CA THR A 9 8.39 -14.17 11.83
C THR A 9 8.28 -13.57 10.43
N ASP A 10 8.34 -14.40 9.38
CA ASP A 10 8.18 -13.95 7.99
C ASP A 10 6.78 -13.39 7.72
N PHE A 11 5.72 -13.99 8.27
CA PHE A 11 4.36 -13.46 8.12
C PHE A 11 4.15 -12.14 8.85
N ASP A 12 4.73 -11.98 10.04
CA ASP A 12 4.68 -10.72 10.77
C ASP A 12 5.45 -9.62 10.02
N LEU A 13 6.58 -9.96 9.39
CA LEU A 13 7.30 -9.06 8.49
C LEU A 13 6.44 -8.65 7.28
N MET A 14 5.78 -9.59 6.61
CA MET A 14 4.89 -9.31 5.48
C MET A 14 3.76 -8.34 5.90
N ARG A 15 3.15 -8.57 7.05
CA ARG A 15 2.09 -7.69 7.58
C ARG A 15 2.63 -6.29 7.91
N SER A 16 3.83 -6.21 8.49
CA SER A 16 4.52 -4.95 8.77
C SER A 16 4.83 -4.16 7.49
N VAL A 17 5.28 -4.83 6.44
CA VAL A 17 5.54 -4.19 5.14
C VAL A 17 4.25 -3.65 4.54
N ALA A 18 3.16 -4.43 4.52
CA ALA A 18 1.86 -3.96 4.04
C ALA A 18 1.38 -2.72 4.82
N GLY A 19 1.47 -2.74 6.14
CA GLY A 19 1.10 -1.58 6.98
C GLY A 19 1.98 -0.35 6.72
N THR A 20 3.28 -0.55 6.46
CA THR A 20 4.18 0.54 6.06
C THR A 20 3.78 1.14 4.71
N THR A 21 3.38 0.30 3.76
CA THR A 21 2.86 0.75 2.47
C THR A 21 1.60 1.60 2.62
N ASP A 22 0.65 1.19 3.46
CA ASP A 22 -0.57 1.98 3.73
C ASP A 22 -0.24 3.35 4.33
N ALA A 23 0.64 3.37 5.35
CA ALA A 23 1.01 4.59 6.04
C ALA A 23 1.65 5.60 5.08
N ARG A 24 2.54 5.13 4.18
CA ARG A 24 3.14 5.98 3.14
C ARG A 24 2.12 6.43 2.12
N ASN A 25 1.14 5.59 1.79
CA ASN A 25 0.10 5.94 0.86
C ASN A 25 -0.80 7.07 1.41
N GLU A 26 -1.17 7.00 2.69
CA GLU A 26 -1.92 8.06 3.37
C GLU A 26 -1.11 9.34 3.53
N GLU A 27 0.19 9.25 3.82
CA GLU A 27 1.09 10.42 3.87
C GLU A 27 1.13 11.15 2.51
N ILE A 28 1.28 10.39 1.41
CA ILE A 28 1.23 10.92 0.05
C ILE A 28 -0.12 11.61 -0.19
N ARG A 29 -1.23 10.96 0.17
CA ARG A 29 -2.58 11.52 0.00
C ARG A 29 -2.76 12.83 0.77
N ALA A 30 -2.29 12.91 2.01
CA ALA A 30 -2.38 14.11 2.84
C ALA A 30 -1.54 15.27 2.27
N MET A 31 -0.32 14.99 1.81
CA MET A 31 0.53 15.99 1.15
C MET A 31 -0.14 16.56 -0.10
N LEU A 32 -0.78 15.70 -0.90
CA LEU A 32 -1.48 16.10 -2.12
C LEU A 32 -2.71 16.96 -1.82
N GLN A 33 -3.53 16.56 -0.87
CA GLN A 33 -4.69 17.37 -0.44
C GLN A 33 -4.25 18.75 0.06
N THR A 34 -3.16 18.80 0.82
CA THR A 34 -2.57 20.06 1.30
C THR A 34 -2.09 20.92 0.12
N PHE A 35 -1.40 20.33 -0.84
CA PHE A 35 -0.92 21.04 -2.01
C PHE A 35 -2.08 21.59 -2.85
N VAL A 36 -3.07 20.77 -3.20
CA VAL A 36 -4.28 21.21 -3.91
C VAL A 36 -5.00 22.34 -3.19
N GLY A 37 -5.13 22.24 -1.86
CA GLY A 37 -5.73 23.30 -1.05
C GLY A 37 -4.96 24.63 -1.15
N ARG A 38 -3.63 24.58 -1.05
CA ARG A 38 -2.78 25.77 -1.24
C ARG A 38 -2.93 26.36 -2.64
N MET A 39 -2.96 25.52 -3.66
CA MET A 39 -3.08 25.95 -5.05
C MET A 39 -4.43 26.61 -5.34
N ASN A 40 -5.52 26.01 -4.87
CA ASN A 40 -6.87 26.57 -5.00
C ASN A 40 -7.03 27.90 -4.24
N GLY A 41 -6.25 28.11 -3.17
CA GLY A 41 -6.22 29.34 -2.40
C GLY A 41 -5.45 30.49 -3.06
N VAL A 42 -4.71 30.25 -4.14
CA VAL A 42 -3.97 31.32 -4.81
C VAL A 42 -4.94 32.18 -5.63
N PRO A 43 -4.96 33.53 -5.47
CA PRO A 43 -5.92 34.41 -6.12
C PRO A 43 -5.85 34.32 -7.65
N PRO A 44 -6.98 34.31 -8.38
CA PRO A 44 -6.97 34.31 -9.84
C PRO A 44 -6.18 35.49 -10.45
N SER A 45 -6.13 36.62 -9.76
CA SER A 45 -5.33 37.78 -10.16
C SER A 45 -3.81 37.54 -10.15
N ALA A 46 -3.32 36.56 -9.38
CA ALA A 46 -1.93 36.12 -9.40
C ALA A 46 -1.64 35.18 -10.59
N TRP A 47 -2.68 34.54 -11.14
CA TRP A 47 -2.60 33.67 -12.31
C TRP A 47 -3.16 34.39 -13.54
N GLY A 48 -2.40 35.33 -14.08
CA GLY A 48 -2.79 36.00 -15.33
C GLY A 48 -2.77 35.04 -16.54
N GLY A 49 -3.86 35.00 -17.30
CA GLY A 49 -3.89 34.50 -18.68
C GLY A 49 -3.47 33.03 -18.89
N LEU A 50 -2.62 32.78 -19.88
CA LEU A 50 -2.19 31.44 -20.31
C LEU A 50 -1.51 30.62 -19.19
N ALA A 51 -0.88 31.30 -18.22
CA ALA A 51 -0.22 30.63 -17.10
C ALA A 51 -1.23 29.91 -16.18
N ALA A 52 -2.43 30.49 -15.99
CA ALA A 52 -3.49 29.86 -15.21
C ALA A 52 -3.96 28.54 -15.85
N ALA A 53 -4.17 28.55 -17.16
CA ALA A 53 -4.61 27.37 -17.91
C ALA A 53 -3.56 26.26 -17.87
N ARG A 54 -2.28 26.59 -18.12
CA ARG A 54 -1.19 25.61 -18.04
C ARG A 54 -0.99 25.04 -16.65
N PHE A 55 -1.16 25.87 -15.64
CA PHE A 55 -1.09 25.39 -14.27
C PHE A 55 -2.21 24.42 -13.94
N LYS A 56 -3.45 24.73 -14.36
CA LYS A 56 -4.58 23.82 -14.22
C LYS A 56 -4.31 22.47 -14.88
N ASP A 57 -3.81 22.46 -16.11
CA ASP A 57 -3.46 21.21 -16.83
C ASP A 57 -2.44 20.37 -16.04
N VAL A 58 -1.39 21.02 -15.51
CA VAL A 58 -0.35 20.34 -14.72
C VAL A 58 -0.93 19.78 -13.42
N MET A 59 -1.79 20.54 -12.74
CA MET A 59 -2.49 20.09 -11.54
C MET A 59 -3.39 18.88 -11.80
N ASP A 60 -4.20 18.92 -12.86
CA ASP A 60 -5.12 17.85 -13.21
C ASP A 60 -4.34 16.57 -13.55
N ARG A 61 -3.24 16.68 -14.31
CA ARG A 61 -2.36 15.55 -14.63
C ARG A 61 -1.67 14.99 -13.38
N TRP A 62 -1.10 15.86 -12.54
CA TRP A 62 -0.43 15.43 -11.32
C TRP A 62 -1.39 14.72 -10.36
N ASN A 63 -2.62 15.21 -10.23
CA ASN A 63 -3.67 14.56 -9.45
C ASN A 63 -4.02 13.16 -9.99
N ALA A 64 -4.13 13.02 -11.31
CA ALA A 64 -4.39 11.73 -11.94
C ALA A 64 -3.25 10.71 -11.68
N GLU A 65 -2.00 11.12 -11.85
CA GLU A 65 -0.84 10.25 -11.57
C GLU A 65 -0.74 9.89 -10.09
N SER A 66 -1.11 10.81 -9.21
CA SER A 66 -1.13 10.57 -7.77
C SER A 66 -2.19 9.54 -7.36
N LEU A 67 -3.39 9.62 -7.93
CA LEU A 67 -4.44 8.61 -7.73
C LEU A 67 -4.00 7.24 -8.28
N ARG A 68 -3.30 7.24 -9.41
CA ARG A 68 -2.74 6.00 -9.98
C ARG A 68 -1.72 5.36 -9.05
N LEU A 69 -0.80 6.15 -8.49
CA LEU A 69 0.16 5.68 -7.49
C LEU A 69 -0.56 5.14 -6.25
N TYR A 70 -1.59 5.84 -5.78
CA TYR A 70 -2.39 5.41 -4.63
C TYR A 70 -3.01 4.02 -4.83
N HIS A 71 -3.65 3.82 -5.98
CA HIS A 71 -4.25 2.52 -6.31
C HIS A 71 -3.19 1.42 -6.46
N ALA A 72 -2.03 1.73 -7.05
CA ALA A 72 -0.94 0.77 -7.19
C ALA A 72 -0.40 0.33 -5.82
N LEU A 73 -0.15 1.28 -4.91
CA LEU A 73 0.34 0.98 -3.56
C LEU A 73 -0.68 0.17 -2.74
N ASN A 74 -1.98 0.51 -2.81
CA ASN A 74 -3.02 -0.30 -2.16
C ASN A 74 -3.06 -1.72 -2.73
N THR A 75 -2.97 -1.88 -4.05
CA THR A 75 -2.95 -3.20 -4.70
C THR A 75 -1.76 -4.04 -4.23
N ILE A 76 -0.59 -3.41 -4.06
CA ILE A 76 0.61 -4.08 -3.54
C ILE A 76 0.39 -4.52 -2.10
N ALA A 77 -0.15 -3.64 -1.24
CA ALA A 77 -0.45 -3.97 0.16
C ALA A 77 -1.45 -5.13 0.27
N ASP A 78 -2.53 -5.10 -0.51
CA ASP A 78 -3.52 -6.18 -0.58
C ASP A 78 -2.92 -7.50 -1.05
N THR A 79 -2.05 -7.45 -2.07
CA THR A 79 -1.33 -8.63 -2.57
C THR A 79 -0.44 -9.24 -1.49
N ILE A 80 0.28 -8.42 -0.72
CA ILE A 80 1.14 -8.89 0.38
C ILE A 80 0.30 -9.55 1.48
N ARG A 81 -0.83 -8.95 1.87
CA ARG A 81 -1.74 -9.54 2.86
C ARG A 81 -2.33 -10.87 2.39
N HIS A 82 -2.77 -10.92 1.13
CA HIS A 82 -3.30 -12.15 0.54
C HIS A 82 -2.26 -13.26 0.54
N ASN A 83 -1.03 -12.95 0.10
CA ASN A 83 0.06 -13.92 0.10
C ASN A 83 0.38 -14.43 1.52
N ALA A 84 0.41 -13.55 2.51
CA ALA A 84 0.64 -13.94 3.90
C ALA A 84 -0.43 -14.92 4.41
N ALA A 85 -1.72 -14.65 4.13
CA ALA A 85 -2.82 -15.51 4.51
C ALA A 85 -2.74 -16.90 3.85
N THR A 86 -2.51 -16.93 2.52
CA THR A 86 -2.40 -18.17 1.75
C THR A 86 -1.22 -19.03 2.22
N LEU A 87 -0.06 -18.41 2.48
CA LEU A 87 1.12 -19.13 2.97
C LEU A 87 0.92 -19.64 4.41
N GLN A 88 0.23 -18.88 5.26
CA GLN A 88 -0.09 -19.31 6.62
C GLN A 88 -1.01 -20.54 6.62
N GLU A 89 -2.04 -20.55 5.78
CA GLU A 89 -2.93 -21.70 5.61
C GLU A 89 -2.16 -22.94 5.12
N ALA A 90 -1.33 -22.78 4.09
CA ALA A 90 -0.49 -23.86 3.58
C ALA A 90 0.45 -24.44 4.66
N GLY A 91 1.04 -23.57 5.48
CA GLY A 91 1.88 -23.97 6.60
C GLY A 91 1.13 -24.76 7.68
N GLN A 92 -0.09 -24.34 8.02
CA GLN A 92 -0.95 -25.05 8.98
C GLN A 92 -1.37 -26.42 8.46
N ASN A 93 -1.79 -26.51 7.20
CA ASN A 93 -2.14 -27.78 6.55
C ASN A 93 -0.94 -28.74 6.53
N HIS A 94 0.25 -28.25 6.17
CA HIS A 94 1.46 -29.05 6.16
C HIS A 94 1.82 -29.58 7.57
N ALA A 95 1.74 -28.72 8.60
CA ALA A 95 1.99 -29.12 9.98
C ALA A 95 0.98 -30.18 10.46
N HIS A 96 -0.30 -30.03 10.09
CA HIS A 96 -1.34 -31.01 10.41
C HIS A 96 -1.05 -32.38 9.76
N HIS A 97 -0.68 -32.40 8.48
CA HIS A 97 -0.31 -33.63 7.79
C HIS A 97 0.91 -34.33 8.40
N ILE A 98 1.95 -33.58 8.79
CA ILE A 98 3.12 -34.15 9.48
C ILE A 98 2.71 -34.74 10.83
N ALA A 99 1.91 -34.03 11.62
CA ALA A 99 1.43 -34.53 12.91
C ALA A 99 0.60 -35.81 12.75
N ALA A 100 -0.28 -35.86 11.74
CA ALA A 100 -1.07 -37.04 11.43
C ALA A 100 -0.20 -38.21 10.96
N ALA A 101 0.84 -37.98 10.16
CA ALA A 101 1.77 -39.03 9.73
C ALA A 101 2.62 -39.56 10.90
N GLY A 102 3.08 -38.68 11.79
CA GLY A 102 3.89 -39.06 12.96
C GLY A 102 3.10 -39.74 14.07
N GLY A 103 1.79 -39.48 14.18
CA GLY A 103 0.90 -40.17 15.15
C GLY A 103 0.46 -41.57 14.72
N ASN A 104 0.79 -42.00 13.50
CA ASN A 104 0.52 -43.34 12.97
C ASN A 104 1.74 -44.29 13.06
N LEU A 105 2.78 -43.89 13.79
CA LEU A 105 3.96 -44.69 14.15
C LEU A 105 3.97 -44.96 15.65
#